data_AF-A0A8J8GJ21-F1
#
_entry.id   AF-A0A8J8GJ21-F1
#
_cell.length_a   1.000
_cell.length_b   1.000
_cell.length_c   1.000
_cell.angle_alpha   90.00
_cell.angle_beta   90.00
_cell.angle_gamma   90.00
#
_symmetry.space_group_name_H-M   'P 1'
#
loop_
_entity.id
_entity.type
_entity.pdbx_description
1 polymer ?
#
loop_
_entity_poly.entity_id
_entity_poly.type
_entity_poly.pdbx_seq_one_letter_code
_entity_poly.pdbx_strand_id
1 'polypeptide(L)'
;MEVTNVMGRLKMKKLSNIFLPIILWMAMIFIFSDQPYDRQNIKPELEIVIDHFKEDVHPTVLSFLLSKITISYAGKEINVNTVSEAGLIEFLIRKFSHFFAFFVLGLLIYRGFVLFFHSRKLTYFMVSFIIVSIYAATDEYHQMYTENRTPLVQDVFLDMAGGLAGIFFALFFYKKRAEVKNKVTLSSK
;
A
#
# COMPACT_ATOMS: atom_id res chain seq x y z
N MET A 1 24.02 -11.17 36.20
CA MET A 1 24.30 -10.09 35.22
C MET A 1 24.38 -10.59 33.78
N GLU A 2 24.99 -11.75 33.52
CA GLU A 2 25.21 -12.25 32.15
C GLU A 2 23.92 -12.78 31.48
N VAL A 3 23.10 -13.56 32.21
CA VAL A 3 21.83 -14.13 31.73
C VAL A 3 20.78 -13.04 31.41
N THR A 4 20.71 -11.99 32.22
CA THR A 4 19.88 -10.79 31.95
C THR A 4 20.34 -10.06 30.69
N ASN A 5 21.64 -10.01 30.41
CA ASN A 5 22.22 -9.41 29.21
C ASN A 5 21.96 -10.24 27.94
N VAL A 6 21.95 -11.58 28.05
CA VAL A 6 21.61 -12.48 26.93
C VAL A 6 20.11 -12.40 26.61
N MET A 7 19.24 -12.42 27.61
CA MET A 7 17.79 -12.24 27.40
C MET A 7 17.44 -10.86 26.84
N GLY A 8 18.10 -9.79 27.32
CA GLY A 8 17.96 -8.45 26.76
C GLY A 8 18.31 -8.42 25.27
N ARG A 9 19.44 -9.03 24.88
CA ARG A 9 19.88 -9.12 23.47
C ARG A 9 18.90 -9.92 22.59
N LEU A 10 18.35 -11.03 23.09
CA LEU A 10 17.36 -11.82 22.34
C LEU A 10 16.05 -11.06 22.13
N LYS A 11 15.59 -10.32 23.15
CA LYS A 11 14.37 -9.50 23.08
C LYS A 11 14.54 -8.32 22.12
N MET A 12 15.71 -7.67 22.14
CA MET A 12 16.10 -6.61 21.20
C MET A 12 16.18 -7.10 19.74
N LYS A 13 16.74 -8.29 19.50
CA LYS A 13 16.77 -8.89 18.15
C LYS A 13 15.36 -9.20 17.63
N LYS A 14 14.46 -9.71 18.48
CA LYS A 14 13.05 -9.93 18.12
C LYS A 14 12.31 -8.63 17.82
N LEU A 15 12.55 -7.59 18.61
CA LEU A 15 11.99 -6.25 18.39
C LEU A 15 12.46 -5.69 17.03
N SER A 16 13.77 -5.73 16.79
CA SER A 16 14.37 -5.28 15.53
C SER A 16 13.76 -6.00 14.32
N ASN A 17 13.60 -7.32 14.38
CA ASN A 17 13.06 -8.09 13.25
C ASN A 17 11.58 -7.79 12.93
N ILE A 18 10.83 -7.24 13.90
CA ILE A 18 9.43 -6.88 13.72
C ILE A 18 9.29 -5.46 13.18
N PHE A 19 10.03 -4.50 13.74
CA PHE A 19 9.89 -3.09 13.41
C PHE A 19 10.77 -2.64 12.25
N LEU A 20 11.90 -3.32 11.99
CA LEU A 20 12.79 -2.97 10.88
C LEU A 20 12.08 -3.03 9.51
N PRO A 21 11.29 -4.08 9.16
CA PRO A 21 10.53 -4.08 7.92
C PRO A 21 9.53 -2.93 7.80
N ILE A 22 8.91 -2.50 8.91
CA ILE A 22 7.99 -1.36 8.92
C ILE A 22 8.75 -0.08 8.59
N ILE A 23 9.89 0.15 9.26
CA ILE A 23 10.73 1.34 9.06
C ILE A 23 11.26 1.38 7.62
N LEU A 24 11.77 0.26 7.10
CA LEU A 24 12.27 0.18 5.74
C LEU A 24 11.16 0.44 4.71
N TRP A 25 9.95 -0.06 4.97
CA TRP A 25 8.81 0.17 4.08
C TRP A 25 8.33 1.62 4.10
N MET A 26 8.27 2.25 5.29
CA MET A 26 7.98 3.68 5.41
C MET A 26 9.04 4.51 4.67
N ALA A 27 10.32 4.22 4.88
CA ALA A 27 11.41 4.90 4.15
C ALA A 27 11.28 4.73 2.63
N MET A 28 10.90 3.54 2.17
CA MET A 28 10.64 3.29 0.74
C MET A 28 9.51 4.19 0.21
N ILE A 29 8.37 4.24 0.90
CA ILE A 29 7.23 5.11 0.52
C ILE A 29 7.69 6.56 0.47
N PHE A 30 8.39 7.03 1.50
CA PHE A 30 8.87 8.40 1.58
C PHE A 30 9.78 8.78 0.39
N ILE A 31 10.73 7.90 0.04
CA ILE A 31 11.63 8.12 -1.11
C ILE A 31 10.86 8.19 -2.43
N PHE A 32 9.82 7.36 -2.62
CA PHE A 32 8.99 7.42 -3.81
C PHE A 32 8.05 8.65 -3.83
N SER A 33 7.62 9.12 -2.67
CA SER A 33 6.77 10.31 -2.56
C SER A 33 7.53 11.60 -2.86
N ASP A 34 8.84 11.65 -2.58
CA ASP A 34 9.69 12.82 -2.84
C ASP A 34 10.04 13.01 -4.34
N GLN A 35 9.77 12.04 -5.20
CA GLN A 35 10.13 12.12 -6.61
C GLN A 35 9.16 13.01 -7.42
N PRO A 36 9.63 13.99 -8.22
CA PRO A 36 8.77 14.77 -9.11
C PRO A 36 8.05 13.90 -10.15
N TYR A 37 6.91 14.38 -10.66
CA TYR A 37 6.10 13.65 -11.65
C TYR A 37 6.93 13.21 -12.87
N ASP A 38 7.81 14.08 -13.37
CA ASP A 38 8.61 13.82 -14.57
C ASP A 38 9.56 12.62 -14.42
N ARG A 39 9.98 12.31 -13.18
CA ARG A 39 10.85 11.16 -12.87
C ARG A 39 10.07 9.84 -12.73
N GLN A 40 8.75 9.93 -12.58
CA GLN A 40 7.84 8.79 -12.47
C GLN A 40 6.99 8.59 -13.71
N ASN A 41 7.14 9.48 -14.70
CA ASN A 41 6.38 9.43 -15.93
C ASN A 41 6.75 8.18 -16.71
N ILE A 42 5.79 7.28 -16.86
CA ILE A 42 5.93 6.03 -17.63
C ILE A 42 5.11 6.06 -18.92
N LYS A 43 4.55 7.23 -19.30
CA LYS A 43 3.74 7.36 -20.52
C LYS A 43 4.50 6.95 -21.78
N PRO A 44 5.76 7.38 -22.02
CA PRO A 44 6.47 7.01 -23.25
C PRO A 44 6.62 5.49 -23.40
N GLU A 45 6.94 4.80 -22.31
CA GLU A 45 7.06 3.35 -22.27
C GLU A 45 5.71 2.67 -22.47
N LEU A 46 4.65 3.21 -21.87
CA LEU A 46 3.29 2.70 -22.04
C LEU A 46 2.79 2.87 -23.47
N GLU A 47 3.10 3.98 -24.14
CA GLU A 47 2.74 4.20 -25.55
C GLU A 47 3.36 3.11 -26.43
N ILE A 48 4.65 2.80 -26.23
CA ILE A 48 5.33 1.70 -26.94
C ILE A 48 4.65 0.36 -26.66
N VAL A 49 4.35 0.05 -25.39
CA VAL A 49 3.71 -1.23 -25.02
C VAL A 49 2.30 -1.34 -25.60
N ILE A 50 1.54 -0.25 -25.60
CA ILE A 50 0.19 -0.19 -26.15
C ILE A 50 0.20 -0.40 -27.66
N ASP A 51 1.14 0.23 -28.36
CA ASP A 51 1.26 0.09 -29.82
C ASP A 51 1.59 -1.35 -30.20
N HIS A 52 2.56 -1.98 -29.55
CA HIS A 52 2.87 -3.41 -29.75
C HIS A 52 1.67 -4.30 -29.43
N PHE A 53 0.96 -4.02 -28.32
CA PHE A 53 -0.22 -4.82 -27.94
C PHE A 53 -1.35 -4.70 -28.97
N LYS A 54 -1.54 -3.51 -29.56
CA LYS A 54 -2.56 -3.28 -30.60
C LYS A 54 -2.23 -3.99 -31.92
N GLU A 55 -0.95 -4.14 -32.24
CA GLU A 55 -0.51 -4.95 -33.38
C GLU A 55 -0.84 -6.44 -33.18
N ASP A 56 -0.58 -6.97 -31.98
CA ASP A 56 -0.80 -8.39 -31.66
C ASP A 56 -2.27 -8.77 -31.40
N VAL A 57 -3.01 -7.87 -30.75
CA VAL A 57 -4.36 -8.12 -30.22
C VAL A 57 -5.29 -7.02 -30.73
N HIS A 58 -5.52 -7.02 -32.04
CA HIS A 58 -6.48 -6.19 -32.81
C HIS A 58 -6.95 -4.89 -32.10
N PRO A 59 -6.66 -3.70 -32.63
CA PRO A 59 -6.65 -2.43 -31.90
C PRO A 59 -7.94 -2.09 -31.13
N THR A 60 -9.09 -2.58 -31.59
CA THR A 60 -10.39 -2.34 -30.94
C THR A 60 -10.54 -2.93 -29.55
N VAL A 61 -9.86 -4.02 -29.16
CA VAL A 61 -10.12 -4.65 -27.85
C VAL A 61 -9.67 -3.74 -26.71
N LEU A 62 -8.42 -3.26 -26.77
CA LEU A 62 -7.86 -2.39 -25.74
C LEU A 62 -8.63 -1.07 -25.67
N SER A 63 -8.83 -0.41 -26.82
CA SER A 63 -9.57 0.85 -26.89
C SER A 63 -11.02 0.70 -26.41
N PHE A 64 -11.66 -0.45 -26.66
CA PHE A 64 -13.01 -0.74 -26.15
C PHE A 64 -13.03 -0.91 -24.62
N LEU A 65 -12.05 -1.59 -24.03
CA LEU A 65 -11.97 -1.72 -22.57
C LEU A 65 -11.70 -0.37 -21.90
N LEU A 66 -10.74 0.40 -22.42
CA LEU A 66 -10.36 1.69 -21.85
C LEU A 66 -11.46 2.74 -22.03
N SER A 67 -12.20 2.74 -23.14
CA SER A 67 -13.31 3.68 -23.37
C SER A 67 -14.47 3.52 -22.38
N LYS A 68 -14.60 2.36 -21.72
CA LYS A 68 -15.60 2.14 -20.67
C LYS A 68 -15.20 2.72 -19.30
N ILE A 69 -13.94 3.10 -19.14
CA ILE A 69 -13.43 3.62 -17.87
C ILE A 69 -13.56 5.14 -17.89
N THR A 70 -14.41 5.66 -17.01
CA THR A 70 -14.53 7.09 -16.73
C THR A 70 -14.52 7.28 -15.22
N ILE A 71 -13.53 8.02 -14.72
CA ILE A 71 -13.32 8.23 -13.29
C ILE A 71 -13.37 9.73 -13.02
N SER A 72 -14.26 10.15 -12.12
CA SER A 72 -14.23 11.52 -11.60
C SER A 72 -13.16 11.61 -10.51
N TYR A 73 -12.13 12.43 -10.71
CA TYR A 73 -11.02 12.58 -9.79
C TYR A 73 -10.54 14.04 -9.78
N ALA A 74 -10.31 14.60 -8.59
CA ALA A 74 -9.93 16.01 -8.40
C ALA A 74 -10.88 17.02 -9.11
N GLY A 75 -12.17 16.69 -9.23
CA GLY A 75 -13.14 17.52 -9.95
C GLY A 75 -13.02 17.48 -11.47
N LYS A 76 -12.19 16.59 -12.03
CA LYS A 76 -12.00 16.38 -13.47
C LYS A 76 -12.45 14.96 -13.86
N GLU A 77 -12.87 14.80 -15.10
CA GLU A 77 -13.11 13.47 -15.66
C GLU A 77 -11.82 12.92 -16.27
N ILE A 78 -11.40 11.77 -15.76
CA ILE A 78 -10.25 11.01 -16.26
C ILE A 78 -10.79 9.87 -17.12
N ASN A 79 -10.62 10.00 -18.42
CA ASN A 79 -10.99 9.00 -19.43
C ASN A 79 -10.02 9.10 -20.63
N VAL A 80 -10.12 8.17 -21.57
CA VAL A 80 -9.22 8.12 -22.74
C VAL A 80 -9.24 9.42 -23.56
N ASN A 81 -10.38 10.11 -23.63
CA ASN A 81 -10.52 11.34 -24.41
C ASN A 81 -9.85 12.54 -23.73
N THR A 82 -9.69 12.53 -22.40
CA THR A 82 -9.10 13.63 -21.64
C THR A 82 -7.61 13.45 -21.38
N VAL A 83 -7.13 12.21 -21.23
CA VAL A 83 -5.73 11.94 -20.81
C VAL A 83 -4.97 10.94 -21.69
N SER A 84 -5.53 10.51 -22.82
CA SER A 84 -5.03 9.40 -23.66
C SER A 84 -5.14 8.02 -22.99
N GLU A 85 -4.94 6.96 -23.78
CA GLU A 85 -4.91 5.58 -23.27
C GLU A 85 -3.74 5.36 -22.32
N ALA A 86 -2.55 5.81 -22.71
CA ALA A 86 -1.34 5.72 -21.90
C ALA A 86 -1.48 6.52 -20.60
N GLY A 87 -2.05 7.73 -20.65
CA GLY A 87 -2.24 8.53 -19.44
C GLY A 87 -3.33 7.97 -18.51
N LEU A 88 -4.38 7.34 -19.06
CA LEU A 88 -5.37 6.64 -18.25
C LEU A 88 -4.75 5.41 -17.53
N ILE A 89 -3.96 4.61 -18.26
CA ILE A 89 -3.27 3.45 -17.68
C ILE A 89 -2.25 3.89 -16.63
N GLU A 90 -1.44 4.92 -16.91
CA GLU A 90 -0.50 5.50 -15.95
C GLU A 90 -1.24 5.97 -14.69
N PHE A 91 -2.34 6.71 -14.84
CA PHE A 91 -3.15 7.15 -13.71
C PHE A 91 -3.60 5.98 -12.84
N LEU A 92 -4.15 4.92 -13.44
CA LEU A 92 -4.59 3.72 -12.73
C LEU A 92 -3.43 3.01 -12.01
N ILE A 93 -2.29 2.84 -12.69
CA ILE A 93 -1.10 2.21 -12.12
C ILE A 93 -0.61 3.01 -10.90
N ARG A 94 -0.53 4.34 -11.01
CA ARG A 94 -0.09 5.20 -9.90
C ARG A 94 -1.04 5.09 -8.71
N LYS A 95 -2.35 5.24 -8.91
CA LYS A 95 -3.34 5.13 -7.83
C LYS A 95 -3.33 3.74 -7.17
N PHE A 96 -3.18 2.69 -7.98
CA PHE A 96 -3.04 1.33 -7.45
C PHE A 96 -1.73 1.14 -6.67
N SER A 97 -0.62 1.72 -7.13
CA SER A 97 0.69 1.58 -6.47
C SER A 97 0.68 2.23 -5.09
N HIS A 98 0.10 3.42 -4.96
CA HIS A 98 -0.11 4.12 -3.69
C HIS A 98 -1.00 3.29 -2.75
N PHE A 99 -2.19 2.90 -3.22
CA PHE A 99 -3.08 2.00 -2.46
C PHE A 99 -2.37 0.72 -1.98
N PHE A 100 -1.60 0.08 -2.85
CA PHE A 100 -0.88 -1.17 -2.54
C PHE A 100 0.27 -0.94 -1.56
N ALA A 101 1.00 0.16 -1.68
CA ALA A 101 2.07 0.52 -0.75
C ALA A 101 1.51 0.69 0.67
N PHE A 102 0.36 1.38 0.81
CA PHE A 102 -0.32 1.53 2.09
C PHE A 102 -0.97 0.23 2.57
N PHE A 103 -1.47 -0.63 1.67
CA PHE A 103 -1.93 -1.98 2.01
C PHE A 103 -0.83 -2.79 2.70
N VAL A 104 0.38 -2.80 2.14
CA VAL A 104 1.51 -3.50 2.76
C VAL A 104 1.89 -2.85 4.09
N LEU A 105 1.87 -1.52 4.18
CA LEU A 105 2.15 -0.81 5.43
C LEU A 105 1.16 -1.20 6.54
N GLY A 106 -0.14 -1.16 6.26
CA GLY A 106 -1.19 -1.54 7.22
C GLY A 106 -1.06 -2.99 7.68
N LEU A 107 -0.72 -3.89 6.76
CA LEU A 107 -0.45 -5.30 7.05
C LEU A 107 0.76 -5.47 7.98
N LEU A 108 1.86 -4.78 7.71
CA LEU A 108 3.10 -4.86 8.50
C LEU A 108 2.91 -4.27 9.90
N ILE A 109 2.26 -3.11 10.01
CA ILE A 109 1.99 -2.45 11.30
C ILE A 109 1.11 -3.33 12.17
N TYR A 110 -0.02 -3.81 11.64
CA TYR A 110 -0.94 -4.67 12.39
C TYR A 110 -0.26 -5.95 12.86
N ARG A 111 0.51 -6.60 11.96
CA ARG A 111 1.33 -7.76 12.31
C ARG A 111 2.32 -7.44 13.44
N GLY A 112 2.97 -6.28 13.38
CA GLY A 112 3.93 -5.86 14.40
C GLY A 112 3.29 -5.74 15.77
N PHE A 113 2.11 -5.10 15.85
CA PHE A 113 1.37 -4.98 17.09
C PHE A 113 0.92 -6.33 17.65
N VAL A 114 0.41 -7.23 16.80
CA VAL A 114 -0.02 -8.58 17.20
C VAL A 114 1.14 -9.41 17.75
N LEU A 115 2.34 -9.30 17.18
CA LEU A 115 3.50 -10.11 17.58
C LEU A 115 4.22 -9.58 18.83
N PHE A 116 4.17 -8.26 19.07
CA PHE A 116 4.96 -7.64 20.12
C PHE A 116 4.17 -7.37 21.41
N PHE A 117 2.90 -6.99 21.29
CA PHE A 117 2.07 -6.63 22.44
C PHE A 117 1.11 -7.76 22.83
N HIS A 118 0.58 -7.68 24.05
CA HIS A 118 -0.45 -8.58 24.57
C HIS A 118 -1.67 -7.74 24.98
N SER A 119 -2.52 -7.39 24.01
CA SER A 119 -3.72 -6.58 24.12
C SER A 119 -4.83 -7.14 23.23
N ARG A 120 -5.98 -6.46 23.18
CA ARG A 120 -7.16 -6.87 22.42
C ARG A 120 -6.98 -6.58 20.92
N LYS A 121 -7.54 -7.45 20.07
CA LYS A 121 -7.50 -7.29 18.60
C LYS A 121 -8.03 -5.93 18.13
N LEU A 122 -9.07 -5.41 18.79
CA LEU A 122 -9.63 -4.09 18.50
C LEU A 122 -8.60 -2.96 18.73
N THR A 123 -7.81 -3.05 19.80
CA THR A 123 -6.76 -2.07 20.08
C THR A 123 -5.70 -2.05 18.98
N TYR A 124 -5.26 -3.21 18.51
CA TYR A 124 -4.30 -3.30 17.41
C TYR A 124 -4.86 -2.74 16.11
N PHE A 125 -6.11 -3.05 15.81
CA PHE A 125 -6.81 -2.50 14.65
C PHE A 125 -6.84 -0.97 14.69
N MET A 126 -7.32 -0.40 15.79
CA MET A 126 -7.44 1.06 15.95
C MET A 126 -6.09 1.76 15.86
N VAL A 127 -5.10 1.28 16.61
CA VAL A 127 -3.76 1.91 16.62
C VAL A 127 -3.09 1.80 15.25
N SER A 128 -3.19 0.64 14.58
CA SER A 128 -2.63 0.46 13.23
C SER A 128 -3.29 1.40 12.24
N PHE A 129 -4.62 1.50 12.26
CA PHE A 129 -5.36 2.38 11.36
C PHE A 129 -5.05 3.85 11.59
N ILE A 130 -4.94 4.29 12.86
CA ILE A 130 -4.53 5.65 13.21
C ILE A 130 -3.13 5.95 12.66
N ILE A 131 -2.15 5.04 12.85
CA ILE A 131 -0.78 5.24 12.36
C ILE A 131 -0.76 5.35 10.83
N VAL A 132 -1.45 4.45 10.13
CA VAL A 132 -1.57 4.52 8.65
C VAL A 132 -2.21 5.84 8.23
N SER A 133 -3.28 6.28 8.90
CA SER A 133 -3.99 7.51 8.54
C SER A 133 -3.12 8.76 8.72
N ILE A 134 -2.38 8.83 9.83
CA ILE A 134 -1.42 9.91 10.09
C ILE A 134 -0.30 9.87 9.03
N TYR A 135 0.19 8.67 8.69
CA TYR A 135 1.24 8.53 7.70
C TYR A 135 0.78 8.94 6.30
N ALA A 136 -0.43 8.56 5.88
CA ALA A 136 -1.04 8.97 4.61
C ALA A 136 -1.19 10.50 4.53
N ALA A 137 -1.68 11.13 5.60
CA ALA A 137 -1.79 12.58 5.66
C ALA A 137 -0.41 13.27 5.61
N THR A 138 0.60 12.68 6.26
CA THR A 138 1.97 13.22 6.26
C THR A 138 2.62 13.06 4.89
N ASP A 139 2.37 11.94 4.20
CA ASP A 139 2.86 11.69 2.85
C ASP A 139 2.30 12.72 1.87
N GLU A 140 0.99 12.96 1.88
CA GLU A 140 0.36 13.96 1.02
C GLU A 140 0.83 15.39 1.34
N TYR A 141 1.01 15.69 2.63
CA TYR A 141 1.58 16.96 3.06
C TYR A 141 3.01 17.14 2.57
N HIS A 142 3.83 16.07 2.57
CA HIS A 142 5.18 16.11 2.03
C HIS A 142 5.17 16.34 0.51
N GLN A 143 4.28 15.66 -0.22
CA GLN A 143 4.11 15.82 -1.66
C GLN A 143 3.74 17.26 -2.08
N MET A 144 3.11 18.04 -1.20
CA MET A 144 2.85 19.47 -1.44
C MET A 144 4.13 20.28 -1.72
N TYR A 145 5.27 19.83 -1.23
CA TYR A 145 6.58 20.49 -1.42
C TYR A 145 7.36 19.93 -2.61
N THR A 146 6.85 18.87 -3.26
CA THR A 146 7.46 18.27 -4.43
C THR A 146 6.97 18.98 -5.69
N GLU A 147 7.89 19.35 -6.57
CA GLU A 147 7.58 20.06 -7.81
C GLU A 147 6.58 19.27 -8.68
N ASN A 148 5.64 19.99 -9.30
CA ASN A 148 4.62 19.46 -10.20
C ASN A 148 3.69 18.38 -9.60
N ARG A 149 3.60 18.28 -8.26
CA ARG A 149 2.58 17.49 -7.58
C ARG A 149 1.50 18.39 -6.99
N THR A 150 0.24 17.98 -7.13
CA THR A 150 -0.90 18.66 -6.50
C THR A 150 -1.43 17.75 -5.41
N PRO A 151 -1.35 18.15 -4.13
CA PRO A 151 -1.86 17.34 -3.06
C PRO A 151 -3.40 17.31 -3.10
N LEU A 152 -3.99 16.13 -2.94
CA LEU A 152 -5.42 15.88 -2.98
C LEU A 152 -5.86 15.09 -1.75
N VAL A 153 -6.91 15.58 -1.10
CA VAL A 153 -7.53 14.85 0.02
C VAL A 153 -8.03 13.46 -0.42
N GLN A 154 -8.39 13.32 -1.71
CA GLN A 154 -8.76 12.04 -2.30
C GLN A 154 -7.62 11.01 -2.31
N ASP A 155 -6.36 11.45 -2.40
CA ASP A 155 -5.18 10.58 -2.31
C ASP A 155 -4.98 10.07 -0.88
N VAL A 156 -5.13 10.94 0.12
CA VAL A 156 -5.11 10.54 1.55
C VAL A 156 -6.17 9.46 1.82
N PHE A 157 -7.39 9.64 1.34
CA PHE A 157 -8.45 8.65 1.53
C PHE A 157 -8.18 7.32 0.80
N LEU A 158 -7.58 7.38 -0.39
CA LEU A 158 -7.20 6.19 -1.13
C LEU A 158 -6.13 5.38 -0.38
N ASP A 159 -5.12 6.07 0.17
CA ASP A 159 -4.05 5.46 0.96
C ASP A 159 -4.55 4.88 2.28
N MET A 160 -5.46 5.61 2.96
CA MET A 160 -6.17 5.10 4.12
C MET A 160 -6.97 3.82 3.80
N ALA A 161 -7.65 3.78 2.66
CA ALA A 161 -8.39 2.60 2.21
C ALA A 161 -7.46 1.42 1.93
N GLY A 162 -6.28 1.67 1.34
CA GLY A 162 -5.22 0.69 1.16
C GLY A 162 -4.78 0.08 2.48
N GLY A 163 -4.39 0.93 3.43
CA GLY A 163 -3.97 0.49 4.76
C GLY A 163 -5.05 -0.29 5.51
N LEU A 164 -6.30 0.15 5.42
CA LEU A 164 -7.43 -0.56 6.02
C LEU A 164 -7.62 -1.95 5.40
N ALA A 165 -7.53 -2.08 4.07
CA ALA A 165 -7.59 -3.36 3.38
C ALA A 165 -6.45 -4.30 3.84
N GLY A 166 -5.24 -3.76 4.04
CA GLY A 166 -4.09 -4.50 4.57
C GLY A 166 -4.31 -5.04 5.98
N ILE A 167 -4.92 -4.22 6.85
CA ILE A 167 -5.28 -4.62 8.21
C ILE A 167 -6.35 -5.72 8.19
N PHE A 168 -7.40 -5.59 7.36
CA PHE A 168 -8.43 -6.62 7.23
C PHE A 168 -7.89 -7.93 6.68
N PHE A 169 -6.99 -7.85 5.69
CA PHE A 169 -6.29 -9.02 5.17
C PHE A 169 -5.54 -9.72 6.30
N ALA A 170 -4.73 -8.98 7.08
CA ALA A 170 -4.00 -9.55 8.21
C ALA A 170 -4.94 -10.21 9.25
N LEU A 171 -6.05 -9.56 9.59
CA LEU A 171 -7.07 -10.11 10.50
C LEU A 171 -7.60 -11.47 10.04
N PHE A 172 -7.95 -11.61 8.76
CA PHE A 172 -8.47 -12.85 8.20
C PHE A 172 -7.44 -13.99 8.23
N PHE A 173 -6.20 -13.70 7.83
CA PHE A 173 -5.13 -14.71 7.80
C PHE A 173 -4.65 -15.12 9.20
N TYR A 174 -4.60 -14.21 10.17
CA TYR A 174 -4.25 -14.55 11.55
C TYR A 174 -5.35 -15.30 12.30
N LYS A 175 -6.63 -15.04 11.98
CA LYS A 175 -7.75 -15.84 12.50
C LYS A 175 -7.63 -17.30 12.06
N LYS A 176 -7.40 -17.55 10.76
CA LYS A 176 -7.25 -18.92 10.21
C LYS A 176 -6.08 -19.69 10.82
N ARG A 177 -4.92 -19.06 11.02
CA ARG A 177 -3.74 -19.74 11.62
C ARG A 177 -3.99 -20.18 13.07
N ALA A 178 -4.72 -19.39 13.85
CA ALA A 178 -5.06 -19.74 15.24
C ALA A 178 -6.06 -20.92 15.30
N GLU A 179 -7.05 -20.94 14.41
CA GLU A 179 -8.05 -22.02 14.32
C GLU A 179 -7.42 -23.36 13.91
N VAL A 180 -6.49 -23.35 12.95
CA VAL A 180 -5.76 -24.56 12.52
C VAL A 180 -4.89 -25.12 13.66
N LYS A 181 -4.17 -24.26 14.38
CA LYS A 181 -3.30 -24.69 15.49
C LYS A 181 -4.09 -25.30 16.65
N ASN A 182 -5.28 -24.75 16.94
CA ASN A 182 -6.17 -25.31 17.97
C ASN A 182 -6.74 -26.68 17.55
N LYS A 183 -7.13 -26.85 16.28
CA LYS A 183 -7.60 -28.16 15.77
C LYS A 183 -6.53 -29.25 15.84
N VAL A 184 -5.29 -28.93 15.44
CA VAL A 184 -4.16 -29.89 15.51
C VAL A 184 -3.88 -30.30 16.96
N THR A 185 -3.91 -29.34 17.90
CA THR A 185 -3.64 -29.62 19.33
C THR A 185 -4.75 -30.44 20.00
N LEU A 186 -6.00 -30.28 19.56
CA LEU A 186 -7.14 -31.06 20.04
C LEU A 186 -7.19 -32.47 19.43
N SER A 187 -6.67 -32.65 18.21
CA SER A 187 -6.58 -33.97 17.57
C SER A 187 -5.38 -34.79 18.03
N SER A 188 -4.40 -34.18 18.69
CA SER A 188 -3.21 -34.85 19.23
C SER A 188 -3.30 -35.17 20.73
N LYS A 189 -4.45 -34.91 21.36
CA LYS A 189 -4.78 -35.29 22.74
C LYS A 189 -5.83 -36.39 22.72
#